data_AF-A0A662P1A2-F1
#
_entry.id   AF-A0A662P1A2-F1
#
_cell.length_a   1.000
_cell.length_b   1.000
_cell.length_c   1.000
_cell.angle_alpha   90.00
_cell.angle_beta   90.00
_cell.angle_gamma   90.00
#
_symmetry.space_group_name_H-M   'P 1'
#
loop_
_entity.id
_entity.type
_entity.pdbx_description
1 polymer ?
#
loop_
_entity_poly.entity_id
_entity_poly.type
_entity_poly.pdbx_seq_one_letter_code
_entity_poly.pdbx_strand_id
1 'polypeptide(L)'
;MSIYSSLIQRKFKHIAGKRYERILKEYREFLLTEEEMVLPEIGSILMPIDRYVREIPKDLYDTLSAYDATILLVYIIDSQVFSIIRQTLSKEASEEFKRKEELNGEKMLGKIAKELENLGLRTQRRLFFGNKSEDVIKIANNYEMLAISKAYGSEITKSSPLSPVVLKIIQHLEIPTIVY
;
A
#
# COMPACT_ATOMS: atom_id res chain seq x y z
N MET A 1 33.54 1.34 0.50
CA MET A 1 34.03 0.47 -0.63
C MET A 1 35.35 -0.33 -0.45
N SER A 2 36.42 0.09 0.25
CA SER A 2 37.73 -0.64 0.19
C SER A 2 37.81 -1.94 1.03
N ILE A 3 36.99 -2.06 2.08
CA ILE A 3 37.07 -3.18 3.02
C ILE A 3 36.39 -4.43 2.43
N TYR A 4 35.21 -4.28 1.82
CA TYR A 4 34.50 -5.40 1.18
C TYR A 4 35.18 -5.88 -0.11
N SER A 5 35.70 -4.95 -0.93
CA SER A 5 36.46 -5.32 -2.13
C SER A 5 37.75 -6.05 -1.78
N SER A 6 38.46 -5.62 -0.73
CA SER A 6 39.67 -6.30 -0.25
C SER A 6 39.38 -7.66 0.37
N LEU A 7 38.26 -7.83 1.08
CA LEU A 7 37.83 -9.13 1.63
C LEU A 7 37.48 -10.14 0.53
N ILE A 8 36.74 -9.71 -0.51
CA ILE A 8 36.38 -10.54 -1.66
C ILE A 8 37.62 -10.89 -2.47
N GLN A 9 38.48 -9.91 -2.78
CA GLN A 9 39.74 -10.15 -3.48
C GLN A 9 40.66 -11.11 -2.71
N ARG A 10 40.72 -11.01 -1.36
CA ARG A 10 41.55 -11.89 -0.53
C ARG A 10 41.05 -13.34 -0.55
N LYS A 11 39.73 -13.56 -0.50
CA LYS A 11 39.14 -14.91 -0.44
C LYS A 11 39.17 -15.63 -1.79
N PHE A 12 39.08 -14.89 -2.91
CA PHE A 12 38.97 -15.46 -4.25
C PHE A 12 40.20 -15.22 -5.16
N LYS A 13 41.30 -14.72 -4.58
CA LYS A 13 42.57 -14.41 -5.27
C LYS A 13 43.08 -15.54 -6.16
N HIS A 14 42.85 -16.79 -5.76
CA HIS A 14 43.36 -17.99 -6.44
C HIS A 14 42.36 -18.67 -7.38
N ILE A 15 41.10 -18.21 -7.44
CA ILE A 15 40.02 -18.91 -8.15
C ILE A 15 39.63 -18.19 -9.46
N ALA A 16 39.64 -16.85 -9.49
CA ALA A 16 39.00 -16.11 -10.58
C ALA A 16 39.85 -15.01 -11.25
N GLY A 17 41.07 -14.75 -10.79
CA GLY A 17 41.98 -13.75 -11.39
C GLY A 17 41.31 -12.40 -11.73
N LYS A 18 41.63 -11.84 -12.91
CA LYS A 18 41.09 -10.54 -13.42
C LYS A 18 39.60 -10.58 -13.83
N ARG A 19 38.96 -11.76 -13.81
CA ARG A 19 37.58 -11.94 -14.27
C ARG A 19 36.58 -11.28 -13.31
N TYR A 20 36.85 -11.36 -12.01
CA TYR A 20 36.01 -10.76 -10.97
C TYR A 20 36.12 -9.24 -10.93
N GLU A 21 37.32 -8.68 -11.16
CA GLU A 21 37.52 -7.24 -11.29
C GLU A 21 36.77 -6.67 -12.50
N ARG A 22 36.73 -7.42 -13.59
CA ARG A 22 35.98 -7.06 -14.79
C ARG A 22 34.47 -7.09 -14.55
N ILE A 23 33.96 -8.12 -13.86
CA ILE A 23 32.56 -8.18 -13.41
C ILE A 23 32.27 -6.99 -12.48
N LEU A 24 33.04 -6.75 -11.42
CA LEU A 24 32.79 -5.61 -10.53
C LEU A 24 32.85 -4.25 -11.25
N LYS A 25 33.65 -4.12 -12.32
CA LYS A 25 33.72 -2.91 -13.14
C LYS A 25 32.52 -2.77 -14.08
N GLU A 26 32.06 -3.86 -14.70
CA GLU A 26 30.89 -3.91 -15.57
C GLU A 26 29.57 -3.77 -14.78
N TYR A 27 29.55 -4.23 -13.52
CA TYR A 27 28.39 -4.17 -12.63
C TYR A 27 28.42 -3.00 -11.64
N ARG A 28 29.40 -2.09 -11.76
CA ARG A 28 29.54 -0.95 -10.85
C ARG A 28 28.33 0.00 -10.87
N GLU A 29 27.68 0.09 -12.02
CA GLU A 29 26.44 0.86 -12.23
C GLU A 29 25.19 0.16 -11.68
N PHE A 30 25.29 -1.13 -11.31
CA PHE A 30 24.21 -1.92 -10.69
C PHE A 30 24.41 -2.13 -9.19
N LEU A 31 25.57 -1.73 -8.66
CA LEU A 31 25.82 -1.74 -7.22
C LEU A 31 25.27 -0.45 -6.64
N LEU A 32 24.19 -0.58 -5.85
CA LEU A 32 23.63 0.51 -5.06
C LEU A 32 24.75 1.23 -4.31
N THR A 33 24.81 2.55 -4.46
CA THR A 33 25.70 3.42 -3.70
C THR A 33 25.41 3.31 -2.19
N GLU A 34 26.36 3.69 -1.33
CA GLU A 34 26.18 3.63 0.14
C GLU A 34 24.96 4.47 0.61
N GLU A 35 24.54 5.47 -0.18
CA GLU A 35 23.32 6.27 0.01
C GLU A 35 22.05 5.55 -0.46
N GLU A 36 22.13 4.72 -1.51
CA GLU A 36 21.03 3.88 -2.03
C GLU A 36 20.87 2.55 -1.27
N MET A 37 21.79 2.21 -0.36
CA MET A 37 21.70 1.07 0.55
C MET A 37 20.80 1.31 1.77
N VAL A 38 20.26 2.52 1.94
CA VAL A 38 19.26 2.79 2.96
C VAL A 38 17.91 2.37 2.41
N LEU A 39 17.54 1.10 2.63
CA LEU A 39 16.15 0.68 2.47
C LEU A 39 15.31 1.58 3.39
N PRO A 40 14.28 2.28 2.87
CA PRO A 40 13.43 3.08 3.72
C PRO A 40 12.82 2.17 4.79
N GLU A 41 13.09 2.49 6.05
CA GLU A 41 12.48 1.79 7.19
C GLU A 41 11.01 2.21 7.23
N ILE A 42 10.13 1.33 6.71
CA ILE A 42 8.68 1.53 6.76
C ILE A 42 8.17 0.86 8.04
N GLY A 43 7.85 1.65 9.05
CA GLY A 43 7.21 1.21 10.30
C GLY A 43 5.69 1.33 10.29
N SER A 44 5.12 2.05 9.32
CA SER A 44 3.68 2.35 9.25
C SER A 44 3.16 2.35 7.81
N ILE A 45 2.09 1.58 7.57
CA ILE A 45 1.47 1.47 6.25
C ILE A 45 -0.03 1.76 6.35
N LEU A 46 -0.51 2.70 5.53
CA LEU A 46 -1.93 2.94 5.37
C LEU A 46 -2.48 2.07 4.24
N MET A 47 -3.57 1.37 4.49
CA MET A 47 -4.22 0.53 3.50
C MET A 47 -5.73 0.83 3.46
N PRO A 48 -6.17 1.77 2.62
CA PRO A 48 -7.59 2.08 2.46
C PRO A 48 -8.28 1.00 1.63
N ILE A 49 -9.41 0.53 2.14
CA ILE A 49 -10.21 -0.53 1.57
C ILE A 49 -11.65 -0.02 1.40
N ASP A 50 -12.31 -0.43 0.33
CA ASP A 50 -13.73 -0.18 0.15
C ASP A 50 -14.42 -1.32 -0.63
N ARG A 51 -15.72 -1.18 -0.86
CA ARG A 51 -16.52 -2.18 -1.59
C ARG A 51 -16.06 -2.48 -3.03
N TYR A 52 -15.26 -1.60 -3.65
CA TYR A 52 -14.77 -1.82 -5.01
C TYR A 52 -13.48 -2.65 -5.01
N VAL A 53 -12.81 -2.77 -3.86
CA VAL A 53 -11.69 -3.69 -3.67
C VAL A 53 -12.23 -5.12 -3.57
N ARG A 54 -12.05 -5.88 -4.66
CA ARG A 54 -12.56 -7.27 -4.75
C ARG A 54 -11.60 -8.27 -4.11
N GLU A 55 -10.34 -8.26 -4.55
CA GLU A 55 -9.31 -9.19 -4.09
C GLU A 55 -7.98 -8.45 -3.95
N ILE A 56 -7.23 -8.81 -2.91
CA ILE A 56 -5.86 -8.36 -2.71
C ILE A 56 -4.94 -9.45 -3.27
N PRO A 57 -4.05 -9.14 -4.22
CA PRO A 57 -3.16 -10.13 -4.80
C PRO A 57 -2.19 -10.67 -3.74
N LYS A 58 -1.89 -11.98 -3.82
CA LYS A 58 -0.94 -12.62 -2.89
C LYS A 58 0.42 -11.92 -2.87
N ASP A 59 0.89 -11.47 -4.03
CA ASP A 59 2.16 -10.77 -4.15
C ASP A 59 2.21 -9.48 -3.30
N LEU A 60 1.06 -8.81 -3.08
CA LEU A 60 1.01 -7.67 -2.17
C LEU A 60 1.23 -8.11 -0.72
N TYR A 61 0.58 -9.19 -0.28
CA TYR A 61 0.77 -9.74 1.05
C TYR A 61 2.23 -10.14 1.30
N ASP A 62 2.84 -10.83 0.35
CA ASP A 62 4.24 -11.24 0.41
C ASP A 62 5.14 -9.98 0.47
N THR A 63 4.86 -8.95 -0.33
CA THR A 63 5.59 -7.67 -0.30
C THR A 63 5.45 -6.94 1.03
N LEU A 64 4.25 -6.85 1.59
CA LEU A 64 4.01 -6.16 2.86
C LEU A 64 4.66 -6.88 4.04
N SER A 65 4.72 -8.22 4.01
CA SER A 65 5.37 -9.03 5.05
C SER A 65 6.88 -8.86 5.12
N ALA A 66 7.51 -8.24 4.12
CA ALA A 66 8.93 -7.89 4.16
C ALA A 66 9.22 -6.70 5.08
N TYR A 67 8.21 -5.92 5.48
CA TYR A 67 8.35 -4.77 6.37
C TYR A 67 7.91 -5.12 7.80
N ASP A 68 8.67 -4.68 8.81
CA ASP A 68 8.21 -4.70 10.22
C ASP A 68 7.30 -3.49 10.51
N ALA A 69 6.18 -3.43 9.79
CA ALA A 69 5.26 -2.31 9.84
C ALA A 69 3.95 -2.63 10.56
N THR A 70 3.34 -1.60 11.14
CA THR A 70 1.93 -1.64 11.54
C THR A 70 1.06 -1.16 10.39
N ILE A 71 0.09 -1.98 9.99
CA ILE A 71 -0.84 -1.68 8.90
C ILE A 71 -2.13 -1.13 9.48
N LEU A 72 -2.51 0.09 9.11
CA LEU A 72 -3.84 0.61 9.36
C LEU A 72 -4.75 0.32 8.16
N LEU A 73 -5.69 -0.59 8.37
CA LEU A 73 -6.79 -0.84 7.44
C LEU A 73 -7.91 0.17 7.68
N VAL A 74 -8.27 0.93 6.64
CA VAL A 74 -9.29 1.98 6.75
C VAL A 74 -10.44 1.75 5.77
N TYR A 75 -11.67 1.76 6.28
CA TYR A 75 -12.88 1.77 5.46
C TYR A 75 -13.62 3.09 5.64
N ILE A 76 -13.75 3.87 4.55
CA ILE A 76 -14.46 5.16 4.57
C ILE A 76 -15.80 5.01 3.86
N ILE A 77 -16.88 5.20 4.62
CA ILE A 77 -18.23 5.27 4.07
C ILE A 77 -18.42 6.65 3.46
N ASP A 78 -18.80 6.67 2.18
CA ASP A 78 -18.88 7.90 1.40
C ASP A 78 -20.07 8.77 1.83
N SER A 79 -19.74 9.91 2.46
CA SER A 79 -20.70 10.90 2.93
C SER A 79 -21.47 11.59 1.79
N GLN A 80 -20.86 11.75 0.61
CA GLN A 80 -21.53 12.34 -0.55
C GLN A 80 -22.60 11.39 -1.09
N VAL A 81 -22.27 10.11 -1.23
CA VAL A 81 -23.24 9.07 -1.63
C VAL A 81 -24.39 9.00 -0.63
N PHE A 82 -24.09 9.02 0.67
CA PHE A 82 -25.11 9.06 1.72
C PHE A 82 -26.04 10.27 1.58
N SER A 83 -25.48 11.46 1.36
CA SER A 83 -26.25 12.70 1.17
C SER A 83 -27.16 12.63 -0.06
N ILE A 84 -26.65 12.11 -1.18
CA ILE A 84 -27.42 11.95 -2.42
C ILE A 84 -28.60 10.99 -2.20
N ILE A 85 -28.38 9.84 -1.57
CA ILE A 85 -29.43 8.87 -1.26
C ILE A 85 -30.50 9.50 -0.36
N ARG A 86 -30.07 10.23 0.68
CA ARG A 86 -30.99 10.89 1.61
C ARG A 86 -31.86 11.95 0.93
N GLN A 87 -31.29 12.72 0.01
CA GLN A 87 -32.00 13.77 -0.74
C GLN A 87 -32.90 13.21 -1.85
N THR A 88 -32.52 12.10 -2.47
CA THR A 88 -33.17 11.57 -3.68
C THR A 88 -34.23 10.51 -3.36
N LEU A 89 -33.98 9.67 -2.36
CA LEU A 89 -34.84 8.53 -2.02
C LEU A 89 -35.60 8.78 -0.73
N SER A 90 -34.95 8.60 0.42
CA SER A 90 -35.53 8.88 1.73
C SER A 90 -34.46 8.83 2.83
N LYS A 91 -34.84 9.26 4.03
CA LYS A 91 -34.01 9.12 5.23
C LYS A 91 -33.80 7.63 5.55
N GLU A 92 -34.84 6.82 5.47
CA GLU A 92 -34.80 5.38 5.76
C GLU A 92 -33.83 4.66 4.82
N ALA A 93 -33.87 4.98 3.52
CA ALA A 93 -32.95 4.42 2.53
C ALA A 93 -31.48 4.79 2.82
N SER A 94 -31.23 6.03 3.26
CA SER A 94 -29.87 6.45 3.62
C SER A 94 -29.34 5.75 4.88
N GLU A 95 -30.19 5.52 5.88
CA GLU A 95 -29.83 4.77 7.09
C GLU A 95 -29.62 3.28 6.78
N GLU A 96 -30.42 2.70 5.90
CA GLU A 96 -30.22 1.33 5.42
C GLU A 96 -28.89 1.18 4.66
N PHE A 97 -28.58 2.14 3.78
CA PHE A 97 -27.29 2.22 3.09
C PHE A 97 -26.13 2.25 4.07
N LYS A 98 -26.20 3.15 5.08
CA LYS A 98 -25.20 3.25 6.14
C LYS A 98 -24.97 1.91 6.85
N ARG A 99 -26.05 1.27 7.32
CA ARG A 99 -25.95 -0.03 8.02
C ARG A 99 -25.32 -1.11 7.16
N LYS A 100 -25.68 -1.16 5.87
CA LYS A 100 -25.12 -2.11 4.91
C LYS A 100 -23.62 -1.88 4.69
N GLU A 101 -23.20 -0.63 4.51
CA GLU A 101 -21.79 -0.29 4.33
C GLU A 101 -20.98 -0.55 5.61
N GLU A 102 -21.51 -0.26 6.80
CA GLU A 102 -20.87 -0.58 8.09
C GLU A 102 -20.62 -2.09 8.22
N LEU A 103 -21.64 -2.91 7.95
CA LEU A 103 -21.53 -4.37 8.02
C LEU A 103 -20.56 -4.93 6.98
N ASN A 104 -20.60 -4.43 5.75
CA ASN A 104 -19.67 -4.83 4.69
C ASN A 104 -18.23 -4.42 5.03
N GLY A 105 -18.04 -3.20 5.53
CA GLY A 105 -16.74 -2.68 5.92
C GLY A 105 -16.12 -3.49 7.06
N GLU A 106 -16.86 -3.75 8.14
CA GLU A 106 -16.37 -4.58 9.26
C GLU A 106 -15.98 -5.99 8.79
N LYS A 107 -16.81 -6.62 7.96
CA LYS A 107 -16.53 -7.96 7.43
C LYS A 107 -15.26 -7.97 6.57
N MET A 108 -15.10 -6.98 5.70
CA MET A 108 -13.96 -6.88 4.80
C MET A 108 -12.66 -6.57 5.56
N LEU A 109 -12.68 -5.56 6.43
CA LEU A 109 -11.56 -5.21 7.29
C LEU A 109 -11.14 -6.39 8.17
N GLY A 110 -12.11 -7.10 8.78
CA GLY A 110 -11.81 -8.26 9.63
C GLY A 110 -11.24 -9.44 8.87
N LYS A 111 -11.67 -9.69 7.63
CA LYS A 111 -11.08 -10.74 6.77
C LYS A 111 -9.63 -10.40 6.42
N ILE A 112 -9.37 -9.20 5.92
CA ILE A 112 -8.04 -8.77 5.45
C ILE A 112 -7.07 -8.67 6.64
N ALA A 113 -7.53 -8.16 7.78
CA ALA A 113 -6.73 -8.11 9.00
C ALA A 113 -6.22 -9.49 9.40
N LYS A 114 -7.10 -10.50 9.41
CA LYS A 114 -6.70 -11.89 9.72
C LYS A 114 -5.69 -12.43 8.71
N GLU A 115 -5.85 -12.14 7.43
CA GLU A 115 -4.91 -12.56 6.38
C GLU A 115 -3.52 -11.95 6.61
N LEU A 116 -3.43 -10.66 6.96
CA LEU A 116 -2.18 -9.98 7.30
C LEU A 116 -1.57 -10.48 8.62
N GLU A 117 -2.39 -10.67 9.66
CA GLU A 117 -1.95 -11.15 10.98
C GLU A 117 -1.41 -12.59 10.90
N ASN A 118 -2.00 -13.44 10.05
CA ASN A 118 -1.49 -14.79 9.79
C ASN A 118 -0.08 -14.79 9.16
N LEU A 119 0.32 -13.67 8.55
CA LEU A 119 1.67 -13.45 8.01
C LEU A 119 2.60 -12.76 9.00
N GLY A 120 2.16 -12.55 10.25
CA GLY A 120 2.95 -11.93 11.32
C GLY A 120 2.89 -10.40 11.37
N LEU A 121 2.06 -9.76 10.53
CA LEU A 121 1.93 -8.31 10.49
C LEU A 121 1.01 -7.79 11.59
N ARG A 122 1.35 -6.63 12.17
CA ARG A 122 0.50 -5.94 13.15
C ARG A 122 -0.57 -5.15 12.40
N THR A 123 -1.85 -5.38 12.70
CA THR A 123 -2.94 -4.66 12.04
C THR A 123 -3.79 -3.83 13.00
N GLN A 124 -4.26 -2.69 12.50
CA GLN A 124 -5.28 -1.86 13.13
C GLN A 124 -6.41 -1.67 12.12
N ARG A 125 -7.64 -1.52 12.61
CA ARG A 125 -8.83 -1.35 11.77
C ARG A 125 -9.55 -0.08 12.17
N ARG A 126 -10.00 0.69 11.18
CA ARG A 126 -10.82 1.88 11.40
C ARG A 126 -11.91 1.97 10.34
N LEU A 127 -13.14 2.19 10.78
CA LEU A 127 -14.30 2.43 9.92
C LEU A 127 -14.97 3.74 10.31
N PHE A 128 -15.21 4.64 9.36
CA PHE A 128 -15.86 5.92 9.62
C PHE A 128 -16.51 6.53 8.37
N PHE A 129 -17.33 7.56 8.58
CA PHE A 129 -17.92 8.37 7.50
C PHE A 129 -17.01 9.50 7.07
N GLY A 130 -16.86 9.72 5.76
CA GLY A 130 -15.99 10.76 5.27
C GLY A 130 -16.03 10.98 3.76
N ASN A 131 -15.01 11.69 3.27
CA ASN A 131 -14.67 11.82 1.86
C ASN A 131 -13.48 10.90 1.58
N LYS A 132 -13.70 9.86 0.77
CA LYS A 132 -12.69 8.83 0.46
C LYS A 132 -11.36 9.41 -0.02
N SER A 133 -11.38 10.45 -0.85
CA SER A 133 -10.13 11.03 -1.35
C SER A 133 -9.44 11.89 -0.30
N GLU A 134 -10.16 12.84 0.30
CA GLU A 134 -9.55 13.81 1.22
C GLU A 134 -9.11 13.18 2.52
N ASP A 135 -9.90 12.26 3.07
CA ASP A 135 -9.55 11.62 4.34
C ASP A 135 -8.38 10.65 4.17
N VAL A 136 -8.28 9.94 3.05
CA VAL A 136 -7.08 9.13 2.77
C VAL A 136 -5.85 10.03 2.66
N ILE A 137 -5.92 11.14 1.91
CA ILE A 137 -4.78 12.08 1.78
C ILE A 137 -4.36 12.60 3.16
N LYS A 138 -5.32 13.04 3.98
CA LYS A 138 -5.05 13.56 5.34
C LYS A 138 -4.43 12.51 6.26
N ILE A 139 -4.92 11.28 6.23
CA ILE A 139 -4.41 10.19 7.07
C ILE A 139 -3.01 9.79 6.59
N ALA A 140 -2.83 9.63 5.28
CA ALA A 140 -1.59 9.18 4.65
C ALA A 140 -0.37 10.04 5.02
N ASN A 141 -0.55 11.35 5.25
CA ASN A 141 0.53 12.24 5.71
C ASN A 141 1.18 11.83 7.05
N ASN A 142 0.55 10.94 7.83
CA ASN A 142 1.08 10.41 9.09
C ASN A 142 1.58 8.96 8.97
N TYR A 143 1.70 8.44 7.75
CA TYR A 143 2.15 7.08 7.45
C TYR A 143 3.33 7.14 6.49
N GLU A 144 4.19 6.13 6.52
CA GLU A 144 5.40 6.10 5.68
C GLU A 144 5.15 5.45 4.32
N MET A 145 4.04 4.72 4.15
CA MET A 145 3.65 4.11 2.89
C MET A 145 2.13 4.00 2.74
N LEU A 146 1.67 4.09 1.50
CA LEU A 146 0.30 3.80 1.10
C LEU A 146 0.24 2.52 0.26
N ALA A 147 -0.63 1.58 0.60
CA ALA A 147 -0.99 0.45 -0.25
C ALA A 147 -2.46 0.59 -0.66
N ILE A 148 -2.73 0.90 -1.93
CA ILE A 148 -4.08 1.23 -2.41
C ILE A 148 -4.47 0.41 -3.64
N SER A 149 -5.69 -0.11 -3.64
CA SER A 149 -6.21 -0.80 -4.81
C SER A 149 -6.46 0.17 -5.95
N LYS A 150 -6.14 -0.21 -7.18
CA LYS A 150 -6.50 0.52 -8.40
C LYS A 150 -8.01 0.77 -8.55
N ALA A 151 -8.85 -0.04 -7.90
CA ALA A 151 -10.31 0.09 -7.90
C ALA A 151 -10.86 0.95 -6.75
N TYR A 152 -10.02 1.46 -5.85
CA TYR A 152 -10.49 2.17 -4.67
C TYR A 152 -11.34 3.40 -5.05
N GLY A 153 -12.47 3.57 -4.38
CA GLY A 153 -13.38 4.71 -4.57
C GLY A 153 -14.35 4.58 -5.75
N SER A 154 -13.99 3.83 -6.80
CA SER A 154 -14.86 3.63 -7.97
C SER A 154 -14.45 2.42 -8.80
N GLU A 155 -15.43 1.76 -9.41
CA GLU A 155 -15.19 0.62 -10.29
C GLU A 155 -14.31 0.99 -11.50
N ILE A 156 -13.41 0.09 -11.86
CA ILE A 156 -12.51 0.24 -13.00
C ILE A 156 -13.32 0.06 -14.29
N THR A 157 -13.11 0.94 -15.27
CA THR A 157 -13.77 0.85 -16.58
C THR A 157 -12.81 0.30 -17.62
N LYS A 158 -13.33 -0.18 -18.76
CA LYS A 158 -12.49 -0.62 -19.88
C LYS A 158 -11.55 0.47 -20.42
N SER A 159 -11.90 1.74 -20.19
CA SER A 159 -11.19 2.92 -20.68
C SER A 159 -10.13 3.46 -19.71
N SER A 160 -10.18 3.12 -18.42
CA SER A 160 -9.16 3.53 -17.44
C SER A 160 -8.88 2.38 -16.49
N PRO A 161 -7.64 1.83 -16.46
CA PRO A 161 -7.27 0.75 -15.57
C PRO A 161 -7.13 1.20 -14.10
N LEU A 162 -7.29 2.50 -13.83
CA LEU A 162 -7.13 3.13 -12.53
C LEU A 162 -8.32 4.03 -12.20
N SER A 163 -8.81 3.94 -10.97
CA SER A 163 -9.84 4.81 -10.41
C SER A 163 -9.38 6.28 -10.39
N PRO A 164 -10.23 7.24 -10.82
CA PRO A 164 -9.94 8.67 -10.67
C PRO A 164 -9.70 9.10 -9.22
N VAL A 165 -10.31 8.41 -8.24
CA VAL A 165 -10.09 8.66 -6.82
C VAL A 165 -8.65 8.30 -6.44
N VAL A 166 -8.15 7.17 -6.94
CA VAL A 166 -6.75 6.76 -6.71
C VAL A 166 -5.80 7.74 -7.38
N LEU A 167 -6.06 8.12 -8.64
CA LEU A 167 -5.26 9.13 -9.35
C LEU A 167 -5.17 10.44 -8.56
N LYS A 168 -6.29 10.93 -8.02
CA LYS A 168 -6.30 12.12 -7.17
C LYS A 168 -5.45 11.90 -5.92
N ILE A 169 -5.58 10.78 -5.22
CA ILE A 169 -4.82 10.50 -4.00
C ILE A 169 -3.32 10.51 -4.28
N ILE A 170 -2.85 9.73 -5.26
CA ILE A 170 -1.41 9.59 -5.54
C ILE A 170 -0.76 10.91 -6.00
N GLN A 171 -1.51 11.79 -6.66
CA GLN A 171 -1.02 13.10 -7.09
C GLN A 171 -0.77 14.08 -5.93
N HIS A 172 -1.35 13.82 -4.76
CA HIS A 172 -1.27 14.69 -3.59
C HIS A 172 -0.38 14.12 -2.47
N LEU A 173 0.25 12.96 -2.70
CA LEU A 173 1.08 12.29 -1.71
C LEU A 173 2.54 12.29 -2.12
N GLU A 174 3.41 12.53 -1.14
CA GLU A 174 4.88 12.47 -1.30
C GLU A 174 5.47 11.15 -0.79
N ILE A 175 4.64 10.29 -0.20
CA ILE A 175 5.08 9.01 0.38
C ILE A 175 5.09 7.89 -0.67
N PRO A 176 5.97 6.87 -0.51
CA PRO A 176 5.93 5.65 -1.31
C PRO A 176 4.52 5.06 -1.37
N THR A 177 4.06 4.76 -2.60
CA THR A 177 2.72 4.22 -2.83
C THR A 177 2.78 2.95 -3.68
N ILE A 178 2.21 1.86 -3.17
CA ILE A 178 1.96 0.63 -3.91
C ILE A 178 0.52 0.68 -4.44
N VAL A 179 0.37 0.65 -5.76
CA VAL A 179 -0.94 0.53 -6.43
C VAL A 179 -1.10 -0.90 -6.91
N TYR A 180 -2.19 -1.58 -6.49
CA TYR A 180 -2.45 -2.99 -6.80
C TYR A 180 -3.82 -3.25 -7.47
#